data_AF-A0A7M3Z440-F1
#
_entry.id   AF-A0A7M3Z440-F1
#
_cell.length_a   1.000
_cell.length_b   1.000
_cell.length_c   1.000
_cell.angle_alpha   90.00
_cell.angle_beta   90.00
_cell.angle_gamma   90.00
#
_symmetry.space_group_name_H-M   'P 1'
#
loop_
_entity.id
_entity.type
_entity.pdbx_description
1 polymer ?
#
loop_
_entity_poly.entity_id
_entity_poly.type
_entity_poly.pdbx_seq_one_letter_code
_entity_poly.pdbx_strand_id
1 'polypeptide(L)'
;GGDGTTRDIVKTLEGMGEEAQKTALIGVPGGVKMHSGCFATTPKAAAEVVLSFALGDLRTAITEVMDLDETVYAKGEWKVRMYGEAWTPSSPRFMQGAKEQVERVSEEDT
;
A
#
# COMPACT_ATOMS: atom_id res chain seq x y z
N GLY A 1 -0.67 9.43 4.72
CA GLY A 1 -1.79 8.63 5.24
C GLY A 1 -1.28 7.26 5.62
N GLY A 2 -2.17 6.37 6.07
CA GLY A 2 -1.88 4.97 6.41
C GLY A 2 -2.46 3.98 5.42
N ASP A 3 -2.23 2.69 5.66
CA ASP A 3 -2.85 1.57 4.92
C ASP A 3 -4.39 1.68 4.87
N GLY A 4 -5.04 2.01 5.99
CA GLY A 4 -6.49 2.25 6.03
C GLY A 4 -6.94 3.42 5.14
N THR A 5 -6.10 4.44 4.94
CA THR A 5 -6.40 5.52 3.98
C THR A 5 -6.35 5.00 2.55
N THR A 6 -5.36 4.17 2.22
CA THR A 6 -5.25 3.54 0.90
C THR A 6 -6.46 2.66 0.61
N ARG A 7 -6.90 1.86 1.59
CA ARG A 7 -8.12 1.05 1.52
C ARG A 7 -9.35 1.88 1.15
N ASP A 8 -9.58 2.98 1.85
CA ASP A 8 -10.75 3.82 1.63
C ASP A 8 -10.75 4.46 0.23
N ILE A 9 -9.56 4.84 -0.27
CA ILE A 9 -9.38 5.35 -1.64
C ILE A 9 -9.71 4.26 -2.66
N VAL A 10 -9.15 3.06 -2.50
CA VAL A 10 -9.36 1.92 -3.42
C VAL A 10 -10.83 1.56 -3.50
N LYS A 11 -11.50 1.42 -2.34
CA LYS A 11 -12.94 1.17 -2.27
C LYS A 11 -13.77 2.26 -2.97
N THR A 12 -13.34 3.51 -2.86
CA THR A 12 -14.01 4.63 -3.54
C THR A 12 -13.83 4.54 -5.05
N LEU A 13 -12.61 4.25 -5.53
CA LEU A 13 -12.32 4.07 -6.96
C LEU A 13 -13.06 2.88 -7.55
N GLU A 14 -13.20 1.78 -6.80
CA GLU A 14 -14.00 0.62 -7.21
C GLU A 14 -15.45 1.00 -7.49
N GLY A 15 -16.06 1.84 -6.63
CA GLY A 15 -17.43 2.32 -6.80
C GLY A 15 -17.63 3.31 -7.95
N MET A 16 -16.55 3.89 -8.48
CA MET A 16 -16.58 4.86 -9.58
C MET A 16 -16.43 4.22 -10.97
N GLY A 17 -16.14 2.91 -11.03
CA GLY A 17 -16.03 2.12 -12.27
C GLY A 17 -14.60 1.77 -12.68
N GLU A 18 -14.46 0.94 -13.72
CA GLU A 18 -13.18 0.34 -14.12
C GLU A 18 -12.11 1.36 -14.55
N GLU A 19 -12.51 2.47 -15.17
CA GLU A 19 -11.56 3.52 -15.57
C GLU A 19 -10.98 4.25 -14.35
N ALA A 20 -11.78 4.45 -13.30
CA ALA A 20 -11.31 5.07 -12.07
C ALA A 20 -10.30 4.16 -11.35
N GLN A 21 -10.50 2.84 -11.37
CA GLN A 21 -9.56 1.89 -10.76
C GLN A 21 -8.16 1.95 -11.38
N LYS A 22 -8.02 2.30 -12.66
CA LYS A 22 -6.72 2.43 -13.35
C LYS A 22 -5.91 3.67 -12.92
N THR A 23 -6.48 4.52 -12.05
CA THR A 23 -5.79 5.71 -11.53
C THR A 23 -4.61 5.28 -10.65
N ALA A 24 -3.41 5.71 -11.03
CA ALA A 24 -2.20 5.43 -10.27
C ALA A 24 -2.20 6.16 -8.91
N LEU A 25 -1.94 5.41 -7.84
CA LEU A 25 -1.81 5.88 -6.47
C LEU A 25 -0.34 5.89 -6.05
N ILE A 26 0.06 6.96 -5.35
CA ILE A 26 1.38 7.07 -4.71
C ILE A 26 1.15 7.47 -3.25
N GLY A 27 1.54 6.56 -2.34
CA GLY A 27 1.51 6.80 -0.91
C GLY A 27 2.76 7.54 -0.45
N VAL A 28 2.58 8.70 0.20
CA VAL A 28 3.66 9.40 0.90
C VAL A 28 3.82 8.79 2.30
N PRO A 29 4.98 8.22 2.65
CA PRO A 29 5.19 7.60 3.95
C PRO A 29 5.23 8.67 5.05
N GLY A 30 4.29 8.61 5.99
CA GLY A 30 4.19 9.54 7.13
C GLY A 30 4.31 8.88 8.50
N GLY A 31 4.54 7.56 8.56
CA GLY A 31 4.55 6.78 9.79
C GLY A 31 5.29 5.45 9.64
N VAL A 32 5.32 4.64 10.71
CA VAL A 32 6.14 3.42 10.82
C VAL A 32 5.45 2.11 10.41
N LYS A 33 4.15 2.14 10.09
CA LYS A 33 3.35 0.94 9.77
C LYS A 33 2.65 1.12 8.42
N MET A 34 3.41 0.96 7.34
CA MET A 34 2.89 0.92 5.97
C MET A 34 3.26 -0.44 5.39
N HIS A 35 2.26 -1.21 4.98
CA HIS A 35 2.41 -2.56 4.45
C HIS A 35 1.98 -2.66 2.98
N SER A 36 1.08 -1.77 2.53
CA SER A 36 0.68 -1.72 1.12
C SER A 36 1.85 -1.38 0.21
N GLY A 37 1.93 -2.00 -0.98
CA GLY A 37 3.05 -1.78 -1.90
C GLY A 37 2.96 -0.49 -2.72
N CYS A 38 2.00 0.39 -2.44
CA CYS A 38 1.83 1.68 -3.11
C CYS A 38 2.57 2.84 -2.41
N PHE A 39 3.33 2.58 -1.34
CA PHE A 39 4.06 3.62 -0.61
C PHE A 39 5.49 3.80 -1.15
N ALA A 40 5.92 5.06 -1.23
CA ALA A 40 7.32 5.38 -1.46
C ALA A 40 8.17 5.08 -0.21
N THR A 41 9.48 4.89 -0.39
CA THR A 41 10.41 4.62 0.72
C THR A 41 10.61 5.81 1.64
N THR A 42 10.52 7.04 1.12
CA THR A 42 10.64 8.29 1.87
C THR A 42 9.73 9.37 1.25
N PRO A 43 9.39 10.45 1.97
CA PRO A 43 8.63 11.56 1.38
C PRO A 43 9.34 12.20 0.18
N LYS A 44 10.68 12.28 0.22
CA LYS A 44 11.48 12.76 -0.92
C LYS A 44 11.38 11.81 -2.10
N ALA A 45 11.47 10.50 -1.86
CA ALA A 45 11.28 9.49 -2.91
C ALA A 45 9.89 9.58 -3.54
N ALA A 46 8.84 9.87 -2.76
CA ALA A 46 7.50 10.09 -3.31
C ALA A 46 7.47 11.25 -4.31
N ALA A 47 8.15 12.37 -4.00
CA ALA A 47 8.25 13.51 -4.92
C ALA A 47 8.97 13.14 -6.23
N GLU A 48 10.07 12.39 -6.14
CA GLU A 48 10.79 11.89 -7.32
C GLU A 48 9.90 10.96 -8.17
N VAL A 49 9.15 10.05 -7.54
CA VAL A 49 8.21 9.15 -8.24
C VAL A 49 7.13 9.94 -8.95
N VAL A 50 6.51 10.91 -8.30
CA VAL A 50 5.49 11.78 -8.91
C VAL A 50 6.06 12.51 -10.12
N LEU A 51 7.26 13.07 -10.01
CA LEU A 51 7.91 13.79 -11.10
C LEU A 51 8.23 12.87 -12.28
N SER A 52 8.91 11.75 -12.04
CA SER A 52 9.24 10.78 -13.09
C SER A 52 7.99 10.17 -13.73
N PHE A 53 6.91 9.96 -12.96
CA PHE A 53 5.64 9.49 -13.50
C PHE A 53 4.97 10.55 -14.39
N ALA A 54 4.96 11.82 -13.97
CA ALA A 54 4.43 12.92 -14.78
C ALA A 54 5.22 13.16 -16.07
N LEU A 55 6.52 12.85 -16.08
CA LEU A 55 7.37 12.91 -17.27
C LEU A 55 7.20 11.70 -18.20
N GLY A 56 6.51 10.64 -17.75
CA GLY A 56 6.31 9.41 -18.53
C GLY A 56 7.45 8.39 -18.42
N ASP A 57 8.39 8.58 -17.49
CA ASP A 57 9.56 7.72 -17.30
C ASP A 57 9.25 6.44 -16.52
N LEU A 58 8.10 6.38 -15.84
CA LEU A 58 7.67 5.24 -15.03
C LEU A 58 6.44 4.57 -15.63
N ARG A 59 6.46 3.23 -15.65
CA ARG A 59 5.28 2.42 -15.94
C ARG A 59 4.46 2.24 -14.66
N THR A 60 3.15 2.03 -14.82
CA THR A 60 2.31 1.59 -13.71
C THR A 60 2.39 0.07 -13.55
N ALA A 61 2.22 -0.39 -12.31
CA ALA A 61 2.07 -1.79 -11.95
C ALA A 61 0.92 -1.91 -10.93
N ILE A 62 0.37 -3.12 -10.82
CA ILE A 62 -0.63 -3.44 -9.81
C ILE A 62 0.10 -3.86 -8.54
N THR A 63 -0.36 -3.37 -7.39
CA THR A 63 0.18 -3.70 -6.08
C THR A 63 -0.93 -4.01 -5.09
N GLU A 64 -0.60 -4.83 -4.10
CA GLU A 64 -1.52 -5.23 -3.05
C GLU A 64 -1.69 -4.10 -2.04
N VAL A 65 -2.95 -3.87 -1.68
CA VAL A 65 -3.36 -2.97 -0.61
C VAL A 65 -3.62 -3.82 0.60
N MET A 66 -2.73 -3.68 1.59
CA MET A 66 -2.76 -4.44 2.82
C MET A 66 -3.40 -3.57 3.89
N ASP A 67 -4.20 -4.17 4.76
CA ASP A 67 -4.78 -3.43 5.88
C ASP A 67 -4.88 -4.30 7.14
N LEU A 68 -4.85 -3.63 8.29
CA LEU A 68 -5.03 -4.28 9.58
C LEU A 68 -6.54 -4.41 9.85
N ASP A 69 -6.99 -5.61 10.17
CA ASP A 69 -8.37 -5.79 10.62
C ASP A 69 -8.51 -5.23 12.04
N GLU A 70 -8.99 -3.98 12.14
CA GLU A 70 -9.18 -3.27 13.41
C GLU A 70 -10.13 -4.02 14.35
N THR A 71 -11.05 -4.84 13.84
CA THR A 71 -11.99 -5.63 14.67
C THR A 71 -11.32 -6.83 15.33
N VAL A 72 -10.31 -7.40 14.66
CA VAL A 72 -9.48 -8.51 15.17
C VAL A 72 -8.39 -7.94 16.09
N TYR A 73 -7.85 -6.78 15.75
CA TYR A 73 -6.93 -6.03 16.62
C TYR A 73 -7.56 -5.68 17.98
N ALA A 74 -8.84 -5.28 17.99
CA ALA A 74 -9.58 -5.02 19.22
C ALA A 74 -9.72 -6.27 20.13
N LYS A 75 -9.58 -7.47 19.57
CA LYS A 75 -9.59 -8.75 20.31
C LYS A 75 -8.18 -9.21 20.73
N GLY A 76 -7.14 -8.42 20.47
CA GLY A 76 -5.75 -8.74 20.79
C GLY A 76 -5.02 -9.57 19.73
N GLU A 77 -5.67 -9.89 18.61
CA GLU A 77 -5.07 -10.65 17.52
C GLU A 77 -4.54 -9.70 16.43
N TRP A 78 -3.28 -9.85 16.03
CA TRP A 78 -2.70 -9.05 14.95
C TRP A 78 -2.82 -9.81 13.63
N LYS A 79 -3.80 -9.45 12.79
CA LYS A 79 -3.98 -10.07 11.47
C LYS A 79 -4.03 -9.01 10.37
N VAL A 80 -2.98 -8.96 9.55
CA VAL A 80 -2.94 -8.13 8.34
C VAL A 80 -3.54 -8.95 7.20
N ARG A 81 -4.45 -8.36 6.43
CA ARG A 81 -5.09 -9.02 5.30
C ARG A 81 -4.95 -8.19 4.03
N MET A 82 -4.87 -8.86 2.88
CA MET A 82 -5.01 -8.22 1.58
C MET A 82 -6.46 -7.74 1.43
N TYR A 83 -6.63 -6.45 1.20
CA TYR A 83 -7.93 -5.82 1.01
C TYR A 83 -8.33 -5.73 -0.46
N GLY A 84 -7.35 -5.42 -1.32
CA GLY A 84 -7.57 -5.24 -2.74
C GLY A 84 -6.28 -4.89 -3.47
N GLU A 85 -6.44 -4.37 -4.67
CA GLU A 85 -5.33 -4.03 -5.55
C GLU A 85 -5.39 -2.55 -5.95
N ALA A 86 -4.23 -1.94 -6.12
CA ALA A 86 -4.10 -0.57 -6.57
C ALA A 86 -3.08 -0.47 -7.69
N TRP A 87 -3.34 0.42 -8.66
CA TRP A 87 -2.32 0.81 -9.63
C TRP A 87 -1.35 1.77 -8.97
N THR A 88 -0.05 1.59 -9.20
CA THR A 88 0.99 2.46 -8.66
C THR A 88 2.16 2.57 -9.65
N PRO A 89 2.87 3.71 -9.73
CA PRO A 89 4.09 3.78 -10.54
C PRO A 89 5.15 2.80 -10.02
N SER A 90 5.67 1.96 -10.90
CA SER A 90 6.70 0.99 -10.57
C SER A 90 8.07 1.66 -10.66
N SER A 91 8.65 1.98 -9.50
CA SER A 91 10.04 2.40 -9.40
C SER A 91 10.78 1.52 -8.39
N PRO A 92 11.67 0.61 -8.83
CA PRO A 92 12.45 -0.24 -7.95
C PRO A 92 13.33 0.54 -6.97
N ARG A 93 13.63 1.80 -7.29
CA ARG A 93 14.54 2.66 -6.53
C ARG A 93 13.82 3.45 -5.44
N PHE A 94 12.56 3.79 -5.66
CA PHE A 94 11.85 4.79 -4.85
C PHE A 94 10.59 4.25 -4.19
N MET A 95 10.01 3.18 -4.70
CA MET A 95 8.85 2.51 -4.12
C MET A 95 9.27 1.44 -3.14
N GLN A 96 8.49 1.29 -2.07
CA GLN A 96 8.66 0.21 -1.11
C GLN A 96 8.05 -1.06 -1.73
N GLY A 97 8.88 -2.08 -1.99
CA GLY A 97 8.37 -3.39 -2.42
C GLY A 97 7.42 -3.95 -1.37
N ALA A 98 6.38 -4.67 -1.80
CA ALA A 98 5.46 -5.36 -0.91
C ALA A 98 6.27 -6.20 0.09
N LYS A 99 6.12 -5.92 1.38
CA LYS A 99 6.77 -6.70 2.42
C LYS A 99 5.98 -8.00 2.57
N GLU A 100 6.54 -9.12 2.12
CA GLU A 100 6.10 -10.43 2.58
C GLU A 100 6.19 -10.45 4.11
N GLN A 101 5.04 -10.46 4.77
CA GLN A 101 5.00 -10.58 6.21
C GLN A 101 5.23 -12.04 6.56
N VAL A 102 6.47 -12.37 6.96
CA VAL A 102 6.76 -13.63 7.62
C VAL A 102 5.97 -13.65 8.93
N GLU A 103 4.97 -14.51 8.99
CA GLU A 103 4.20 -14.78 10.20
C GLU A 103 5.17 -15.33 11.24
N ARG A 104 5.46 -14.56 12.30
CA ARG A 104 6.08 -15.14 13.50
C ARG A 104 5.00 -15.97 14.16
N VAL A 105 5.09 -17.28 14.01
CA VAL A 105 4.41 -18.22 14.90
C VAL A 105 4.89 -17.88 16.31
N SER A 106 3.98 -17.41 17.17
CA SER A 106 4.26 -17.32 18.59
C SER A 106 4.57 -18.73 19.09
N GLU A 107 5.78 -18.97 19.57
CA GLU A 107 6.08 -20.17 20.35
C GLU A 107 5.11 -20.18 21.54
N GLU A 108 4.25 -21.20 21.60
CA GLU A 108 3.50 -21.51 22.81
C GLU A 108 4.53 -21.91 23.88
N ASP A 109 4.66 -21.08 24.92
CA ASP A 109 5.37 -21.41 26.15
C ASP A 109 4.80 -22.73 26.70
N THR A 110 5.60 -23.80 26.64
CA THR A 110 5.33 -25.11 27.25
C THR A 110 5.85 -25.14 28.68
#